data_AF-A0A2I0HNN9-F1
#
_entry.id   AF-A0A2I0HNN9-F1
#
_cell.length_a   1.000
_cell.length_b   1.000
_cell.length_c   1.000
_cell.angle_alpha   90.00
_cell.angle_beta   90.00
_cell.angle_gamma   90.00
#
_symmetry.space_group_name_H-M   'P 1'
#
loop_
_entity.id
_entity.type
_entity.pdbx_description
1 polymer ?
#
loop_
_entity_poly.entity_id
_entity_poly.type
_entity_poly.pdbx_seq_one_letter_code
_entity_poly.pdbx_strand_id
1 'polypeptide(L)'
;MGDLTMGLGPMEDQRLRLGPGGDLTMGLDPTEDQRLGLGHVGDLTMGLGPTEDQRLVLGHVGDLTMGLGPTEDQRLVLGHVGDLTMGLGPTEDQRLGHDHMGDLTMGLGPMEDQRLGLGPGVDLTMGLGPGGDLTMGLDPMEDQRLGLGH
;
A
#
# COMPACT_ATOMS: atom_id res chain seq x y z
N MET A 1 0.54 -21.97 -12.52
CA MET A 1 0.27 -21.64 -11.10
C MET A 1 -1.14 -21.10 -11.05
N GLY A 2 -1.87 -21.28 -9.94
CA GLY A 2 -3.29 -20.92 -9.88
C GLY A 2 -3.47 -19.54 -9.29
N ASP A 3 -4.36 -18.74 -9.88
CA ASP A 3 -4.75 -17.44 -9.38
C ASP A 3 -5.71 -17.64 -8.19
N LEU A 4 -5.45 -16.94 -7.08
CA LEU A 4 -6.30 -16.97 -5.91
C LEU A 4 -7.12 -15.69 -5.86
N THR A 5 -8.46 -15.80 -5.84
CA THR A 5 -9.35 -14.66 -5.61
C THR A 5 -10.12 -14.85 -4.31
N MET A 6 -10.11 -13.84 -3.43
CA MET A 6 -10.80 -13.85 -2.14
C MET A 6 -11.54 -12.54 -1.89
N GLY A 7 -12.75 -12.62 -1.34
CA GLY A 7 -13.49 -11.47 -0.83
C GLY A 7 -13.91 -11.74 0.62
N LEU A 8 -13.62 -10.81 1.53
CA LEU A 8 -14.08 -10.89 2.93
C LEU A 8 -15.08 -9.77 3.20
N GLY A 9 -16.21 -10.15 3.78
CA GLY A 9 -17.27 -9.24 4.23
C GLY A 9 -16.87 -8.42 5.46
N PRO A 10 -17.67 -7.42 5.84
CA PRO A 10 -17.36 -6.52 6.94
C PRO A 10 -17.23 -7.27 8.27
N MET A 11 -16.24 -6.91 9.07
CA MET A 11 -15.93 -7.53 10.36
C MET A 11 -15.35 -6.49 11.32
N GLU A 12 -15.31 -6.77 12.63
CA GLU A 12 -14.64 -5.88 13.60
C GLU A 12 -13.11 -5.98 13.49
N ASP A 13 -12.55 -7.20 13.42
CA ASP A 13 -11.11 -7.45 13.27
C ASP A 13 -10.86 -8.48 12.16
N GLN A 14 -10.07 -8.12 11.15
CA GLN A 14 -9.64 -9.02 10.08
C GLN A 14 -8.14 -9.24 10.12
N ARG A 15 -7.72 -10.47 10.41
CA ARG A 15 -6.31 -10.87 10.39
C ARG A 15 -6.09 -11.99 9.40
N LEU A 16 -5.22 -11.75 8.42
CA LEU A 16 -4.90 -12.75 7.42
C LEU A 16 -3.39 -12.85 7.21
N ARG A 17 -2.89 -14.09 7.18
CA ARG A 17 -1.49 -14.37 6.85
C ARG A 17 -1.41 -15.43 5.76
N LEU A 18 -0.84 -15.06 4.62
CA LEU A 18 -0.68 -15.97 3.49
C LEU A 18 0.80 -16.29 3.28
N GLY A 19 1.06 -17.56 3.02
CA GLY A 19 2.39 -18.07 2.65
C GLY A 19 2.70 -17.85 1.18
N PRO A 20 3.79 -18.47 0.68
CA PRO A 20 4.18 -18.38 -0.72
C PRO A 20 3.05 -18.83 -1.66
N GLY A 21 2.73 -18.05 -2.67
CA GLY A 21 1.64 -18.31 -3.61
C GLY A 21 1.93 -17.79 -5.02
N GLY A 22 1.02 -18.11 -5.96
CA GLY A 22 0.99 -17.47 -7.28
C GLY A 22 0.33 -16.09 -7.17
N ASP A 23 -0.46 -15.72 -8.17
CA ASP A 23 -1.10 -14.41 -8.21
C ASP A 23 -2.31 -14.36 -7.27
N LEU A 24 -2.49 -13.22 -6.59
CA LEU A 24 -3.50 -13.02 -5.57
C LEU A 24 -4.34 -11.78 -5.89
N THR A 25 -5.65 -11.96 -5.90
CA THR A 25 -6.63 -10.87 -5.96
C THR A 25 -7.49 -10.88 -4.71
N MET A 26 -7.61 -9.74 -4.02
CA MET A 26 -8.37 -9.65 -2.77
C MET A 26 -9.22 -8.40 -2.67
N GLY A 27 -10.44 -8.53 -2.16
CA GLY A 27 -11.30 -7.42 -1.75
C GLY A 27 -11.70 -7.56 -0.28
N LEU A 28 -11.46 -6.52 0.53
CA LEU A 28 -11.93 -6.48 1.91
C LEU A 28 -12.96 -5.36 2.08
N ASP A 29 -14.11 -5.71 2.64
CA ASP A 29 -15.15 -4.75 3.04
C ASP A 29 -14.75 -3.94 4.30
N PRO A 30 -15.49 -2.86 4.64
CA PRO A 30 -15.17 -2.00 5.77
C PRO A 30 -14.97 -2.78 7.08
N THR A 31 -13.95 -2.41 7.86
CA THR A 31 -13.54 -3.11 9.09
C THR A 31 -12.95 -2.11 10.10
N GLU A 32 -12.99 -2.37 11.41
CA GLU A 32 -12.31 -1.48 12.38
C GLU A 32 -10.78 -1.72 12.39
N ASP A 33 -10.31 -2.95 12.60
CA ASP A 33 -8.88 -3.32 12.57
C ASP A 33 -8.58 -4.33 11.44
N GLN A 34 -7.67 -3.99 10.54
CA GLN A 34 -7.21 -4.87 9.46
C GLN A 34 -5.73 -5.14 9.55
N ARG A 35 -5.35 -6.43 9.56
CA ARG A 35 -3.96 -6.87 9.58
C ARG A 35 -3.69 -7.94 8.55
N LEU A 36 -2.84 -7.61 7.59
CA LEU A 36 -2.42 -8.54 6.53
C LEU A 36 -0.92 -8.79 6.60
N GLY A 37 -0.54 -10.07 6.54
CA GLY A 37 0.85 -10.49 6.38
C GLY A 37 1.01 -11.39 5.16
N LEU A 38 1.65 -10.92 4.11
CA LEU A 38 1.92 -11.75 2.92
C LEU A 38 3.41 -12.06 2.81
N GLY A 39 3.72 -13.32 2.48
CA GLY A 39 5.06 -13.78 2.21
C GLY A 39 5.51 -13.47 0.77
N HIS A 40 5.81 -14.53 0.01
CA HIS A 40 6.21 -14.44 -1.38
C HIS A 40 4.96 -14.62 -2.27
N VAL A 41 4.52 -13.58 -2.95
CA VAL A 41 3.40 -13.62 -3.88
C VAL A 41 3.96 -13.30 -5.27
N GLY A 42 3.33 -13.84 -6.32
CA GLY A 42 3.54 -13.36 -7.69
C GLY A 42 2.98 -11.95 -7.80
N ASP A 43 1.92 -11.78 -8.57
CA ASP A 43 1.26 -10.49 -8.68
C ASP A 43 0.14 -10.36 -7.64
N LEU A 44 0.01 -9.19 -7.05
CA LEU A 44 -0.98 -8.91 -6.02
C LEU A 44 -1.85 -7.73 -6.42
N THR A 45 -3.15 -7.98 -6.54
CA THR A 45 -4.17 -6.94 -6.69
C THR A 45 -5.07 -6.90 -5.46
N MET A 46 -5.22 -5.74 -4.83
CA MET A 46 -6.02 -5.61 -3.62
C MET A 46 -6.89 -4.34 -3.61
N GLY A 47 -8.13 -4.49 -3.15
CA GLY A 47 -9.01 -3.37 -2.80
C GLY A 47 -9.43 -3.46 -1.34
N LEU A 48 -9.12 -2.44 -0.55
CA LEU A 48 -9.53 -2.34 0.85
C LEU A 48 -10.58 -1.24 1.02
N GLY A 49 -11.67 -1.58 1.70
CA GLY A 49 -12.70 -0.64 2.11
C GLY A 49 -12.22 0.33 3.20
N PRO A 50 -13.10 1.23 3.67
CA PRO A 50 -12.82 2.11 4.79
C PRO A 50 -12.48 1.36 6.09
N THR A 51 -11.43 1.81 6.79
CA THR A 51 -10.91 1.14 7.99
C THR A 51 -10.39 2.13 9.04
N GLU A 52 -10.43 1.81 10.34
CA GLU A 52 -9.82 2.67 11.37
C GLU A 52 -8.31 2.43 11.50
N ASP A 53 -7.87 1.20 11.82
CA ASP A 53 -6.44 0.79 11.85
C ASP A 53 -6.15 -0.24 10.75
N GLN A 54 -5.31 0.14 9.79
CA GLN A 54 -4.89 -0.74 8.71
C GLN A 54 -3.39 -1.01 8.74
N ARG A 55 -3.01 -2.28 8.88
CA ARG A 55 -1.61 -2.73 8.92
C ARG A 55 -1.32 -3.82 7.89
N LEU A 56 -0.52 -3.51 6.88
CA LEU A 56 -0.07 -4.49 5.89
C LEU A 56 1.44 -4.69 5.97
N VAL A 57 1.86 -5.95 6.00
CA VAL A 57 3.26 -6.36 5.95
C VAL A 57 3.45 -7.33 4.80
N LEU A 58 4.13 -6.91 3.74
CA LEU A 58 4.37 -7.72 2.55
C LEU A 58 5.86 -8.05 2.43
N GLY A 59 6.16 -9.30 2.11
CA GLY A 59 7.53 -9.79 1.95
C GLY A 59 8.08 -9.53 0.55
N HIS A 60 7.88 -10.49 -0.35
CA HIS A 60 8.32 -10.41 -1.74
C HIS A 60 7.09 -10.47 -2.63
N VAL A 61 6.88 -9.44 -3.44
CA VAL A 61 5.78 -9.36 -4.40
C VAL A 61 6.41 -9.09 -5.77
N GLY A 62 5.87 -9.71 -6.82
CA GLY A 62 6.10 -9.32 -8.21
C GLY A 62 5.53 -7.92 -8.42
N ASP A 63 4.37 -7.82 -9.06
CA ASP A 63 3.71 -6.53 -9.21
C ASP A 63 2.59 -6.34 -8.19
N LEU A 64 2.53 -5.17 -7.57
CA LEU A 64 1.54 -4.82 -6.57
C LEU A 64 0.65 -3.68 -7.06
N THR A 65 -0.65 -3.97 -7.20
CA THR A 65 -1.68 -2.97 -7.42
C THR A 65 -2.63 -2.92 -6.21
N MET A 66 -2.79 -1.75 -5.60
CA MET A 66 -3.60 -1.60 -4.39
C MET A 66 -4.47 -0.33 -4.44
N GLY A 67 -5.75 -0.48 -4.09
CA GLY A 67 -6.66 0.63 -3.83
C GLY A 67 -7.13 0.60 -2.39
N LEU A 68 -6.90 1.67 -1.64
CA LEU A 68 -7.26 1.78 -0.22
C LEU A 68 -8.34 2.84 -0.05
N GLY A 69 -9.38 2.50 0.70
CA GLY A 69 -10.44 3.42 1.10
C GLY A 69 -9.96 4.47 2.10
N PRO A 70 -10.89 5.29 2.63
CA PRO A 70 -10.61 6.19 3.72
C PRO A 70 -10.14 5.45 4.97
N THR A 71 -9.05 5.90 5.58
CA THR A 71 -8.46 5.24 6.77
C THR A 71 -8.03 6.26 7.82
N GLU A 72 -8.13 5.96 9.11
CA GLU A 72 -7.58 6.85 10.16
C GLU A 72 -6.06 6.63 10.31
N ASP A 73 -5.60 5.43 10.72
CA ASP A 73 -4.17 5.06 10.79
C ASP A 73 -3.83 3.98 9.77
N GLN A 74 -2.87 4.29 8.90
CA GLN A 74 -2.43 3.38 7.86
C GLN A 74 -0.93 3.09 7.98
N ARG A 75 -0.59 1.81 8.14
CA ARG A 75 0.80 1.34 8.23
C ARG A 75 1.11 0.24 7.23
N LEU A 76 1.99 0.55 6.31
CA LEU A 76 2.39 -0.31 5.21
C LEU A 76 3.90 -0.56 5.30
N VAL A 77 4.27 -1.83 5.38
CA VAL A 77 5.68 -2.26 5.36
C VAL A 77 5.83 -3.26 4.22
N LEU A 78 6.58 -2.90 3.19
CA LEU A 78 6.83 -3.78 2.04
C LEU A 78 8.32 -4.12 1.99
N GLY A 79 8.64 -5.38 1.73
CA GLY A 79 10.01 -5.80 1.50
C GLY A 79 10.44 -5.48 0.07
N HIS A 80 10.52 -6.53 -0.75
CA HIS A 80 10.88 -6.42 -2.16
C HIS A 80 9.61 -6.43 -3.01
N VAL A 81 9.41 -5.37 -3.78
CA VAL A 81 8.31 -5.27 -4.75
C VAL A 81 8.91 -5.01 -6.12
N GLY A 82 8.39 -5.62 -7.19
CA GLY A 82 8.67 -5.21 -8.57
C GLY A 82 8.09 -3.82 -8.79
N ASP A 83 6.91 -3.73 -9.40
CA ASP A 83 6.23 -2.44 -9.59
C ASP A 83 5.08 -2.26 -8.58
N LEU A 84 4.89 -1.04 -8.06
CA LEU A 84 3.89 -0.69 -7.05
C LEU A 84 3.03 0.41 -7.62
N THR A 85 1.76 0.09 -7.82
CA THR A 85 0.73 1.06 -8.10
C THR A 85 -0.23 1.11 -6.92
N MET A 86 -0.35 2.28 -6.29
CA MET A 86 -1.20 2.45 -5.12
C MET A 86 -2.08 3.68 -5.24
N GLY A 87 -3.37 3.52 -5.00
CA GLY A 87 -4.33 4.62 -4.84
C GLY A 87 -4.84 4.64 -3.40
N LEU A 88 -4.65 5.76 -2.72
CA LEU A 88 -5.03 5.94 -1.33
C LEU A 88 -6.17 6.94 -1.23
N GLY A 89 -7.20 6.58 -0.49
CA GLY A 89 -8.27 7.47 -0.09
C GLY A 89 -7.79 8.53 0.91
N PRO A 90 -8.72 9.33 1.47
CA PRO A 90 -8.41 10.24 2.57
C PRO A 90 -7.80 9.48 3.75
N THR A 91 -6.72 9.99 4.33
CA THR A 91 -6.07 9.33 5.48
C THR A 91 -5.56 10.35 6.49
N GLU A 92 -5.88 10.19 7.78
CA GLU A 92 -5.35 11.10 8.80
C GLU A 92 -3.85 10.88 8.99
N ASP A 93 -3.45 9.65 9.30
CA ASP A 93 -2.07 9.26 9.59
C ASP A 93 -1.59 8.14 8.67
N GLN A 94 -0.54 8.40 7.88
CA GLN A 94 0.04 7.40 6.99
C GLN A 94 1.52 7.15 7.23
N ARG A 95 1.88 5.86 7.30
CA ARG A 95 3.26 5.36 7.37
C ARG A 95 3.51 4.30 6.33
N LEU A 96 4.43 4.58 5.42
CA LEU A 96 4.88 3.67 4.37
C LEU A 96 6.38 3.42 4.53
N GLY A 97 6.80 2.17 4.56
CA GLY A 97 8.22 1.81 4.64
C GLY A 97 8.54 0.67 3.68
N HIS A 98 9.47 0.89 2.75
CA HIS A 98 9.90 -0.12 1.78
C HIS A 98 11.40 -0.29 1.73
N ASP A 99 11.88 -1.52 1.53
CA ASP A 99 13.31 -1.82 1.48
C ASP A 99 13.90 -1.72 0.06
N HIS A 100 13.27 -2.33 -0.94
CA HIS A 100 13.75 -2.28 -2.32
C HIS A 100 12.58 -2.43 -3.29
N MET A 101 12.60 -1.63 -4.35
CA MET A 101 11.49 -1.60 -5.27
C MET A 101 11.91 -1.22 -6.70
N GLY A 102 11.16 -1.68 -7.71
CA GLY A 102 11.15 -1.13 -9.07
C GLY A 102 10.42 0.22 -9.15
N ASP A 103 9.40 0.31 -10.00
CA ASP A 103 8.70 1.58 -10.28
C ASP A 103 7.54 1.84 -9.33
N LEU A 104 7.62 2.94 -8.57
CA LEU A 104 6.62 3.36 -7.59
C LEU A 104 5.70 4.43 -8.17
N THR A 105 4.42 4.09 -8.31
CA THR A 105 3.34 5.04 -8.62
C THR A 105 2.32 5.11 -7.49
N MET A 106 2.12 6.29 -6.93
CA MET A 106 1.20 6.52 -5.82
C MET A 106 0.28 7.72 -6.07
N GLY A 107 -1.02 7.53 -5.88
CA GLY A 107 -2.01 8.60 -5.81
C GLY A 107 -2.53 8.71 -4.38
N LEU A 108 -2.45 9.90 -3.80
CA LEU A 108 -2.81 10.17 -2.42
C LEU A 108 -4.05 11.05 -2.37
N GLY A 109 -5.03 10.67 -1.56
CA GLY A 109 -6.15 11.53 -1.19
C GLY A 109 -5.73 12.68 -0.27
N PRO A 110 -6.70 13.47 0.25
CA PRO A 110 -6.45 14.44 1.32
C PRO A 110 -5.87 13.76 2.56
N MET A 111 -4.87 14.38 3.19
CA MET A 111 -4.21 13.81 4.37
C MET A 111 -3.92 14.86 5.44
N GLU A 112 -3.69 14.45 6.69
CA GLU A 112 -3.15 15.32 7.74
C GLU A 112 -1.64 15.11 7.90
N ASP A 113 -1.19 13.86 8.11
CA ASP A 113 0.21 13.52 8.37
C ASP A 113 0.67 12.31 7.54
N GLN A 114 1.78 12.47 6.81
CA GLN A 114 2.35 11.41 6.00
C GLN A 114 3.85 11.21 6.24
N ARG A 115 4.25 9.94 6.41
CA ARG A 115 5.64 9.52 6.59
C ARG A 115 5.99 8.38 5.65
N LEU A 116 6.91 8.65 4.73
CA LEU A 116 7.38 7.68 3.75
C LEU A 116 8.87 7.42 3.97
N GLY A 117 9.25 6.16 4.19
CA GLY A 117 10.62 5.67 4.15
C GLY A 117 10.79 4.82 2.91
N LEU A 118 11.42 5.36 1.88
CA LEU A 118 11.62 4.66 0.61
C LEU A 118 13.08 4.26 0.49
N GLY A 119 13.32 2.95 0.45
CA GLY A 119 14.59 2.36 0.07
C GLY A 119 14.95 2.63 -1.40
N PRO A 120 16.08 2.08 -1.87
CA PRO A 120 16.55 2.29 -3.24
C PRO A 120 15.54 1.77 -4.26
N GLY A 121 15.30 2.56 -5.31
CA GLY A 121 14.42 2.19 -6.40
C GLY A 121 14.77 2.82 -7.74
N VAL A 122 13.98 2.52 -8.76
CA VAL A 122 14.17 3.03 -10.12
C VAL A 122 13.47 4.38 -10.21
N ASP A 123 12.14 4.39 -10.34
CA ASP A 123 11.36 5.61 -10.50
C ASP A 123 10.30 5.80 -9.39
N LEU A 124 10.13 7.05 -8.94
CA LEU A 124 9.03 7.46 -8.06
C LEU A 124 8.13 8.47 -8.77
N THR A 125 6.84 8.14 -8.88
CA THR A 125 5.77 9.05 -9.27
C THR A 125 4.71 9.15 -8.18
N MET A 126 4.46 10.36 -7.68
CA MET A 126 3.48 10.60 -6.63
C MET A 126 2.53 11.75 -6.98
N GLY A 127 1.23 11.52 -6.85
CA GLY A 127 0.20 12.55 -6.89
C GLY A 127 -0.31 12.83 -5.48
N LEU A 128 -0.29 14.09 -5.04
CA LEU A 128 -0.73 14.51 -3.71
C LEU A 128 -2.10 15.16 -3.77
N GLY A 129 -3.03 14.73 -2.93
CA GLY A 129 -4.29 15.42 -2.68
C GLY A 129 -4.07 16.72 -1.89
N PRO A 130 -5.09 17.58 -1.80
CA PRO A 130 -5.00 18.81 -1.01
C PRO A 130 -4.94 18.50 0.49
N GLY A 131 -3.92 19.01 1.18
CA GLY A 131 -3.78 18.96 2.65
C GLY A 131 -2.65 18.07 3.15
N GLY A 132 -2.11 18.45 4.32
CA GLY A 132 -1.24 17.61 5.16
C GLY A 132 0.26 17.89 5.10
N ASP A 133 0.96 17.40 6.11
CA ASP A 133 2.41 17.44 6.24
C ASP A 133 3.04 16.15 5.67
N LEU A 134 3.87 16.28 4.64
CA LEU A 134 4.62 15.17 4.04
C LEU A 134 6.06 15.13 4.54
N THR A 135 6.42 14.04 5.20
CA THR A 135 7.80 13.69 5.55
C THR A 135 8.26 12.50 4.73
N MET A 136 9.36 12.66 4.00
CA MET A 136 9.89 11.63 3.12
C MET A 136 11.39 11.42 3.40
N GLY A 137 11.76 10.18 3.72
CA GLY A 137 13.14 9.71 3.83
C GLY A 137 13.45 8.81 2.63
N LEU A 138 14.43 9.21 1.83
CA LEU A 138 14.75 8.58 0.55
C LEU A 138 16.18 8.06 0.54
N ASP A 139 16.33 6.80 0.17
CA ASP A 139 17.55 6.26 -0.40
C ASP A 139 17.65 6.63 -1.90
N PRO A 140 18.80 6.38 -2.58
CA PRO A 140 19.01 6.78 -3.96
C PRO A 140 17.94 6.22 -4.91
N MET A 141 17.36 7.09 -5.74
CA MET A 141 16.48 6.74 -6.86
C MET A 141 17.05 7.31 -8.16
N GLU A 142 16.69 6.70 -9.29
CA GLU A 142 17.11 7.17 -10.61
C GLU A 142 16.28 8.39 -11.02
N ASP A 143 14.94 8.33 -10.96
CA ASP A 143 14.06 9.47 -11.26
C ASP A 143 12.94 9.68 -10.22
N GLN A 144 12.56 10.95 -10.01
CA GLN A 144 11.54 11.36 -9.04
C GLN A 144 10.59 12.41 -9.63
N ARG A 145 9.28 12.17 -9.52
CA ARG A 145 8.21 13.02 -10.05
C ARG A 145 7.09 13.19 -9.04
N LEU A 146 6.85 14.42 -8.60
CA LEU A 146 5.76 14.78 -7.69
C LEU A 146 4.76 15.68 -8.43
N GLY A 147 3.47 15.35 -8.35
CA GLY A 147 2.36 16.11 -8.88
C GLY A 147 1.41 16.54 -7.77
N LEU A 148 0.96 17.80 -7.80
CA LEU A 148 -0.04 18.30 -6.86
C LEU A 148 -1.42 18.24 -7.52
N GLY A 149 -2.37 17.57 -6.86
CA GLY A 149 -3.78 17.57 -7.22
C GLY A 149 -4.36 18.97 -7.03
N HIS A 150 -5.11 19.44 -8.02
CA HIS A 150 -5.57 20.83 -8.13
C HIS A 150 -7.08 20.95 -7.94
#